data_AF-A0A0A2LQB7-F1
#
_entry.id   AF-A0A0A2LQB7-F1
#
_cell.length_a   1.000
_cell.length_b   1.000
_cell.length_c   1.000
_cell.angle_alpha   90.00
_cell.angle_beta   90.00
_cell.angle_gamma   90.00
#
_symmetry.space_group_name_H-M   'P 1'
#
loop_
_entity.id
_entity.type
_entity.pdbx_description
1 polymer ?
#
loop_
_entity_poly.entity_id
_entity_poly.type
_entity_poly.pdbx_seq_one_letter_code
_entity_poly.pdbx_strand_id
1 'polypeptide(L)'
;MFKKTQNYLLLHHPLLWNTKFIPVIIITLIINILFFAGGYLTGAVDFNDPYRLNEYRHYEPMAIFLNLIIGLLVIIVWLTFYFRNNGFKSLYPKKNNSLYKEWLIILTVCLLTCSNTAIYEYAFDLRARNYYSKEEVIKRTNLLSRTSIFVDGPFHHWSRFDRTQRNELLDSLENNNHRYEYKEYDEEMVVIPEVEAVTNVYNEGNKLYNPEWDTVCYFENQYPITSLINKQNLKFSIQENIHDSINEWRVKTWMLNREKDSIKKLLDDFFVLVNEHNLQANITSKQWFDFVYKPNDYNDYQIVGNDEFNEINDERKSRDNEEYKTRNDLENNIIQKNGSVTIVLPKYYVPLQRMENTYDRISGAYVSPINYGDILGIIYFAFITSLVIFSFRISSVKNWLISVISLGITGLITFIFSLIIIYSLIEYHSRSQPFTFITIWAVILIVCLIYFVYINRQKTSKKLSGIVVNALLWILPFSLVMVYFYLYTYYDATAIRDINGSRIYEMTGLEKIIHNNALEFFYINLGFILLYMYPFTKLIKKWKGIAEA
;
A
#
# COMPACT_ATOMS: atom_id res chain seq x y z
N MET A 1 14.87 35.87 27.50
CA MET A 1 14.64 35.77 26.03
C MET A 1 13.16 35.76 25.64
N PHE A 2 12.33 34.88 26.23
CA PHE A 2 10.92 34.68 25.82
C PHE A 2 10.05 35.96 25.81
N LYS A 3 10.14 36.84 26.83
CA LYS A 3 9.38 38.11 26.85
C LYS A 3 9.71 39.04 25.68
N LYS A 4 11.00 39.14 25.29
CA LYS A 4 11.41 39.97 24.14
C LYS A 4 10.85 39.42 22.84
N THR A 5 10.90 38.09 22.64
CA THR A 5 10.32 37.42 21.47
C THR A 5 8.81 37.58 21.40
N GLN A 6 8.10 37.44 22.52
CA GLN A 6 6.64 37.64 22.58
C GLN A 6 6.26 39.08 22.25
N ASN A 7 6.99 40.06 22.77
CA ASN A 7 6.77 41.48 22.46
C ASN A 7 7.05 41.79 20.98
N TYR A 8 8.13 41.24 20.42
CA TYR A 8 8.45 41.40 19.00
C TYR A 8 7.34 40.83 18.10
N LEU A 9 6.88 39.61 18.38
CA LEU A 9 5.79 38.98 17.63
C LEU A 9 4.48 39.75 17.73
N LEU A 10 4.15 40.28 18.91
CA LEU A 10 2.96 41.09 19.10
C LEU A 10 2.99 42.36 18.22
N LEU A 11 4.15 43.02 18.13
CA LEU A 11 4.32 44.27 17.40
C LEU A 11 4.43 44.09 15.88
N HIS A 12 5.14 43.06 15.41
CA HIS A 12 5.48 42.89 13.99
C HIS A 12 4.68 41.78 13.29
N HIS A 13 4.29 40.73 14.02
CA HIS A 13 3.59 39.55 13.49
C HIS A 13 2.37 39.18 14.34
N PRO A 14 1.39 40.08 14.50
CA PRO A 14 0.28 39.90 15.44
C PRO A 14 -0.55 38.66 15.17
N LEU A 15 -0.64 38.21 13.91
CA LEU A 15 -1.33 36.97 13.56
C LEU A 15 -0.64 35.75 14.18
N LEU A 16 0.68 35.62 14.03
CA LEU A 16 1.46 34.50 14.58
C LEU A 16 1.42 34.50 16.12
N TRP A 17 1.45 35.69 16.72
CA TRP A 17 1.33 35.84 18.17
C TRP A 17 -0.05 35.42 18.67
N ASN A 18 -1.11 35.82 17.96
CA ASN A 18 -2.49 35.55 18.34
C ASN A 18 -2.85 34.06 18.18
N THR A 19 -2.30 33.40 17.17
CA THR A 19 -2.51 31.97 16.96
C THR A 19 -1.59 31.10 17.80
N LYS A 20 -0.64 31.67 18.54
CA LYS A 20 0.41 30.94 19.28
C LYS A 20 1.15 29.93 18.40
N PHE A 21 1.39 30.33 17.15
CA PHE A 21 1.93 29.47 16.11
C PHE A 21 3.36 28.98 16.39
N ILE A 22 4.24 29.87 16.85
CA ILE A 22 5.65 29.53 17.06
C ILE A 22 5.81 28.45 18.14
N PRO A 23 5.21 28.58 19.34
CA PRO A 23 5.26 27.52 20.35
C PRO A 23 4.74 26.17 19.85
N VAL A 24 3.59 26.14 19.16
CA VAL A 24 3.02 24.87 18.70
C VAL A 24 3.88 24.21 17.62
N ILE A 25 4.47 24.99 16.71
CA ILE A 25 5.41 24.44 15.71
C ILE A 25 6.64 23.84 16.35
N ILE A 26 7.24 24.50 17.34
CA ILE A 26 8.42 23.95 18.01
C ILE A 26 8.08 22.61 18.66
N ILE A 27 6.93 22.53 19.35
CA ILE A 27 6.46 21.29 19.98
C ILE A 27 6.22 20.19 18.93
N THR A 28 5.49 20.50 17.86
CA THR A 28 5.21 19.49 16.82
C THR A 28 6.49 19.04 16.11
N LEU A 29 7.45 19.92 15.84
CA LEU A 29 8.73 19.55 15.24
C LEU A 29 9.54 18.61 16.14
N ILE A 30 9.59 18.87 17.45
CA ILE A 30 10.25 17.98 18.41
C ILE A 30 9.58 16.60 18.39
N ILE A 31 8.25 16.54 18.38
CA ILE A 31 7.50 15.28 18.31
C ILE A 31 7.81 14.55 17.00
N ASN A 32 7.79 15.23 15.86
CA ASN A 32 8.14 14.62 14.57
C ASN A 32 9.57 14.02 14.60
N ILE A 33 10.54 14.68 15.22
CA ILE A 33 11.90 14.15 15.41
C ILE A 33 11.89 12.89 16.29
N LEU A 34 11.08 12.85 17.35
CA LEU A 34 10.94 11.66 18.19
C LEU A 34 10.31 10.49 17.43
N PHE A 35 9.29 10.74 16.60
CA PHE A 35 8.69 9.72 15.73
C PHE A 35 9.70 9.21 14.69
N PHE A 36 10.48 10.10 14.09
CA PHE A 36 11.57 9.72 13.19
C PHE A 36 12.59 8.82 13.91
N ALA A 37 13.06 9.22 15.09
CA ALA A 37 14.01 8.43 15.87
C ALA A 37 13.42 7.07 16.27
N GLY A 38 12.14 7.04 16.68
CA GLY A 38 11.42 5.81 16.99
C GLY A 38 11.37 4.85 15.81
N GLY A 39 10.94 5.33 14.64
CA GLY A 39 10.86 4.52 13.42
C GLY A 39 12.24 4.01 12.98
N TYR A 40 13.26 4.87 13.04
CA TYR A 40 14.63 4.48 12.68
C TYR A 40 15.20 3.39 13.61
N LEU A 41 14.90 3.45 14.91
CA LEU A 41 15.38 2.45 15.88
C LEU A 41 14.65 1.11 15.73
N THR A 42 13.33 1.13 15.50
CA THR A 42 12.51 -0.08 15.35
C THR A 42 12.65 -0.73 13.97
N GLY A 43 13.06 0.03 12.95
CA GLY A 43 13.28 -0.48 11.59
C GLY A 43 14.55 -1.32 11.39
N ALA A 44 15.25 -1.68 12.47
CA ALA A 44 16.41 -2.55 12.38
C ALA A 44 16.02 -3.94 11.90
N VAL A 45 16.82 -4.52 11.01
CA VAL A 45 16.58 -5.85 10.45
C VAL A 45 17.37 -6.88 11.25
N ASP A 46 16.70 -7.97 11.62
CA ASP A 46 17.26 -9.08 12.37
C ASP A 46 17.34 -10.33 11.48
N PHE A 47 18.58 -10.74 11.17
CA PHE A 47 18.85 -11.91 10.34
C PHE A 47 18.56 -13.24 11.05
N ASN A 48 18.42 -13.24 12.37
CA ASN A 48 18.17 -14.46 13.13
C ASN A 48 16.69 -14.79 13.30
N ASP A 49 15.77 -13.92 12.86
CA ASP A 49 14.34 -14.13 13.03
C ASP A 49 13.83 -15.27 12.14
N PRO A 50 13.49 -16.45 12.70
CA PRO A 50 13.07 -17.60 11.91
C PRO A 50 11.63 -17.45 11.42
N TYR A 51 10.87 -16.54 12.02
CA TYR A 51 9.48 -16.34 11.67
C TYR A 51 9.40 -15.42 10.46
N ARG A 52 8.63 -15.87 9.46
CA ARG A 52 8.20 -15.04 8.34
C ARG A 52 7.80 -13.68 8.89
N LEU A 53 8.29 -12.59 8.28
CA LEU A 53 7.87 -11.22 8.64
C LEU A 53 6.36 -11.29 8.78
N ASN A 54 5.91 -11.27 10.03
CA ASN A 54 4.51 -11.47 10.30
C ASN A 54 3.85 -10.30 9.55
N GLU A 55 2.84 -10.54 8.71
CA GLU A 55 2.03 -9.45 8.15
C GLU A 55 1.49 -8.54 9.28
N TYR A 56 1.55 -9.00 10.54
CA TYR A 56 1.22 -8.28 11.77
C TYR A 56 2.37 -7.54 12.48
N ARG A 57 3.63 -7.62 12.02
CA ARG A 57 4.76 -6.82 12.57
C ARG A 57 4.86 -5.42 11.96
N HIS A 58 3.75 -4.90 11.46
CA HIS A 58 3.61 -3.48 11.23
C HIS A 58 3.59 -2.84 12.62
N TYR A 59 4.67 -2.15 13.03
CA TYR A 59 4.65 -1.27 14.21
C TYR A 59 3.72 -0.05 14.01
N GLU A 60 3.11 0.04 12.83
CA GLU A 60 2.17 1.08 12.39
C GLU A 60 0.99 1.26 13.34
N PRO A 61 0.26 0.23 13.83
CA PRO A 61 -0.91 0.47 14.69
C PRO A 61 -0.54 1.16 16.00
N MET A 62 0.60 0.78 16.59
CA MET A 62 1.09 1.41 17.81
C MET A 62 1.56 2.85 17.54
N ALA A 63 2.27 3.09 16.43
CA ALA A 63 2.69 4.43 16.03
C ALA A 63 1.49 5.34 15.72
N ILE A 64 0.47 4.83 15.01
CA ILE A 64 -0.80 5.50 14.73
C ILE A 64 -1.52 5.84 16.04
N PHE A 65 -1.67 4.86 16.94
CA PHE A 65 -2.33 5.06 18.23
C PHE A 65 -1.62 6.14 19.07
N LEU A 66 -0.29 6.06 19.15
CA LEU A 66 0.52 7.06 19.85
C LEU A 66 0.37 8.46 19.20
N ASN A 67 0.38 8.53 17.87
CA ASN A 67 0.18 9.77 17.13
C ASN A 67 -1.19 10.38 17.42
N LEU A 68 -2.25 9.57 17.45
CA LEU A 68 -3.60 10.04 17.78
C LEU A 68 -3.66 10.65 19.18
N ILE A 69 -3.07 10.00 20.19
CA ILE A 69 -3.06 10.51 21.57
C ILE A 69 -2.23 11.79 21.68
N ILE A 70 -0.98 11.76 21.22
CA ILE A 70 -0.06 12.90 21.31
C ILE A 70 -0.61 14.08 20.50
N GLY A 71 -1.08 13.82 19.27
CA GLY A 71 -1.68 14.81 18.40
C GLY A 71 -2.93 15.45 19.01
N LEU A 72 -3.81 14.65 19.62
CA LEU A 72 -4.98 15.15 20.33
C LEU A 72 -4.59 16.05 21.50
N LEU A 73 -3.60 15.65 22.32
CA LEU A 73 -3.12 16.46 23.44
C LEU A 73 -2.51 17.78 22.98
N VAL A 74 -1.65 17.76 21.95
CA VAL A 74 -1.04 18.96 21.36
C VAL A 74 -2.11 19.90 20.81
N ILE A 75 -3.08 19.36 20.07
CA ILE A 75 -4.19 20.14 19.53
C ILE A 75 -5.02 20.74 20.67
N ILE A 76 -5.43 19.97 21.68
CA ILE A 76 -6.23 20.48 22.81
C ILE A 76 -5.49 21.62 23.52
N VAL A 77 -4.23 21.40 23.91
CA VAL A 77 -3.42 22.42 24.59
C VAL A 77 -3.30 23.67 23.71
N TRP A 78 -2.98 23.52 22.43
CA TRP A 78 -2.90 24.64 21.51
C TRP A 78 -4.24 25.38 21.38
N LEU A 79 -5.36 24.66 21.25
CA LEU A 79 -6.70 25.23 21.11
C LEU A 79 -7.09 26.09 22.32
N THR A 80 -6.72 25.70 23.54
CA THR A 80 -7.01 26.51 24.74
C THR A 80 -6.39 27.92 24.65
N PHE A 81 -5.16 28.02 24.16
CA PHE A 81 -4.50 29.32 23.98
C PHE A 81 -4.94 30.03 22.71
N TYR A 82 -5.15 29.27 21.64
CA TYR A 82 -5.58 29.77 20.33
C TYR A 82 -6.94 30.47 20.40
N PHE A 83 -7.91 29.89 21.11
CA PHE A 83 -9.27 30.44 21.20
C PHE A 83 -9.43 31.59 22.20
N ARG A 84 -8.47 31.77 23.11
CA ARG A 84 -8.53 32.81 24.15
C ARG A 84 -8.70 34.22 23.59
N ASN A 85 -8.04 34.52 22.46
CA ASN A 85 -8.04 35.84 21.84
C ASN A 85 -8.63 35.77 20.42
N ASN A 86 -9.96 35.89 20.32
CA ASN A 86 -10.66 35.86 19.03
C ASN A 86 -11.19 37.24 18.61
N GLY A 87 -10.28 38.06 18.07
CA GLY A 87 -10.66 39.39 17.56
C GLY A 87 -11.68 39.36 16.42
N PHE A 88 -11.87 38.24 15.72
CA PHE A 88 -12.89 38.13 14.67
C PHE A 88 -14.31 37.99 15.25
N LYS A 89 -14.46 37.28 16.36
CA LYS A 89 -15.75 37.23 17.09
C LYS A 89 -16.09 38.59 17.69
N SER A 90 -15.09 39.32 18.17
CA SER A 90 -15.23 40.67 18.76
C SER A 90 -15.25 41.82 17.73
N LEU A 91 -15.41 41.52 16.43
CA LEU A 91 -15.54 42.51 15.35
C LEU A 91 -14.35 43.49 15.20
N TYR A 92 -13.13 43.11 15.62
CA TYR A 92 -11.94 43.93 15.39
C TYR A 92 -11.63 44.07 13.90
N PRO A 93 -11.17 45.25 13.45
CA PRO A 93 -10.78 45.47 12.06
C PRO A 93 -9.68 44.49 11.62
N LYS A 94 -9.93 43.75 10.54
CA LYS A 94 -9.00 42.76 9.99
C LYS A 94 -8.66 43.06 8.53
N LYS A 95 -7.40 42.88 8.12
CA LYS A 95 -6.98 42.98 6.70
C LYS A 95 -7.71 41.94 5.83
N ASN A 96 -7.89 42.21 4.54
CA ASN A 96 -8.70 41.37 3.64
C ASN A 96 -8.24 39.90 3.57
N ASN A 97 -6.94 39.64 3.64
CA ASN A 97 -6.38 38.28 3.53
C ASN A 97 -6.05 37.65 4.89
N SER A 98 -6.46 38.28 6.00
CA SER A 98 -6.09 37.82 7.34
C SER A 98 -6.70 36.46 7.69
N LEU A 99 -7.97 36.23 7.37
CA LEU A 99 -8.65 34.95 7.63
C LEU A 99 -8.06 33.80 6.81
N TYR A 100 -7.70 34.06 5.56
CA TYR A 100 -7.01 33.06 4.72
C TYR A 100 -5.66 32.67 5.32
N LYS A 101 -4.84 33.66 5.70
CA LYS A 101 -3.56 33.40 6.37
C LYS A 101 -3.74 32.68 7.71
N GLU A 102 -4.79 33.01 8.45
CA GLU A 102 -5.13 32.35 9.70
C GLU A 102 -5.50 30.88 9.48
N TRP A 103 -6.28 30.57 8.44
CA TRP A 103 -6.56 29.19 8.06
C TRP A 103 -5.30 28.43 7.61
N LEU A 104 -4.41 29.05 6.81
CA LEU A 104 -3.14 28.42 6.42
C LEU A 104 -2.26 28.07 7.63
N ILE A 105 -2.26 28.91 8.68
CA ILE A 105 -1.57 28.60 9.94
C ILE A 105 -2.22 27.37 10.60
N ILE A 106 -3.55 27.30 10.69
CA ILE A 106 -4.25 26.13 11.26
C ILE A 106 -3.93 24.88 10.44
N LEU A 107 -3.99 24.97 9.11
CA LEU A 107 -3.68 23.87 8.20
C LEU A 107 -2.25 23.38 8.40
N THR A 108 -1.28 24.29 8.53
CA THR A 108 0.13 23.94 8.79
C THR A 108 0.28 23.18 10.10
N VAL A 109 -0.38 23.63 11.18
CA VAL A 109 -0.37 22.93 12.48
C VAL A 109 -0.99 21.55 12.35
N CYS A 110 -2.12 21.42 11.66
CA CYS A 110 -2.78 20.13 11.44
C CYS A 110 -1.90 19.19 10.62
N LEU A 111 -1.29 19.65 9.52
CA LEU A 111 -0.39 18.85 8.69
C LEU A 111 0.81 18.33 9.48
N LEU A 112 1.49 19.19 10.24
CA LEU A 112 2.63 18.80 11.08
C LEU A 112 2.25 17.85 12.21
N THR A 113 1.01 17.92 12.70
CA THR A 113 0.54 17.02 13.76
C THR A 113 0.14 15.67 13.19
N CYS A 114 -0.46 15.64 12.00
CA CYS A 114 -0.89 14.40 11.37
C CYS A 114 0.28 13.65 10.72
N SER A 115 1.37 14.33 10.35
CA SER A 115 2.53 13.74 9.64
C SER A 115 3.40 12.81 10.48
N ASN A 116 3.23 12.73 11.80
CA ASN A 116 4.10 11.94 12.67
C ASN A 116 4.16 10.45 12.26
N THR A 117 3.03 9.85 11.89
CA THR A 117 2.96 8.45 11.44
C THR A 117 3.76 8.24 10.16
N ALA A 118 3.53 9.07 9.14
CA ALA A 118 4.27 8.99 7.88
C ALA A 118 5.78 9.18 8.10
N ILE A 119 6.19 10.06 9.02
CA ILE A 119 7.61 10.25 9.35
C ILE A 119 8.21 9.02 10.05
N TYR A 120 7.44 8.36 10.91
CA TYR A 120 7.86 7.10 11.54
C TYR A 120 8.06 5.99 10.50
N GLU A 121 7.08 5.78 9.61
CA GLU A 121 7.15 4.77 8.54
C GLU A 121 8.33 5.05 7.59
N TYR A 122 8.52 6.32 7.22
CA TYR A 122 9.67 6.73 6.40
C TYR A 122 10.99 6.32 7.06
N ALA A 123 11.13 6.61 8.34
CA ALA A 123 12.34 6.32 9.11
C ALA A 123 12.55 4.81 9.29
N PHE A 124 11.47 4.06 9.49
CA PHE A 124 11.44 2.61 9.57
C PHE A 124 11.99 1.96 8.29
N ASP A 125 11.53 2.40 7.11
CA ASP A 125 12.05 1.93 5.81
C ASP A 125 13.45 2.47 5.49
N LEU A 126 13.75 3.69 5.91
CA LEU A 126 15.09 4.26 5.77
C LEU A 126 16.12 3.42 6.53
N ARG A 127 15.78 2.89 7.71
CA ARG A 127 16.69 2.02 8.46
C ARG A 127 17.01 0.74 7.69
N ALA A 128 16.01 0.08 7.12
CA ALA A 128 16.20 -1.15 6.33
C ALA A 128 17.06 -0.91 5.07
N ARG A 129 16.83 0.18 4.34
CA ARG A 129 17.61 0.54 3.15
C ARG A 129 19.09 0.85 3.42
N ASN A 130 19.44 1.21 4.66
CA ASN A 130 20.82 1.55 4.99
C ASN A 130 21.71 0.32 5.24
N TYR A 131 21.17 -0.90 5.18
CA TYR A 131 21.98 -2.12 5.33
C TYR A 131 22.84 -2.42 4.10
N TYR A 132 22.29 -2.23 2.89
CA TYR A 132 22.96 -2.55 1.62
C TYR A 132 22.57 -1.57 0.53
N SER A 133 23.42 -1.41 -0.49
CA SER A 133 23.03 -0.67 -1.70
C SER A 133 21.95 -1.41 -2.48
N LYS A 134 21.15 -0.69 -3.28
CA LYS A 134 20.10 -1.28 -4.11
C LYS A 134 20.63 -2.41 -5.01
N GLU A 135 21.80 -2.19 -5.62
CA GLU A 135 22.46 -3.16 -6.52
C GLU A 135 22.85 -4.44 -5.77
N GLU A 136 23.40 -4.30 -4.56
CA GLU A 136 23.80 -5.45 -3.75
C GLU A 136 22.58 -6.24 -3.26
N VAL A 137 21.47 -5.56 -2.92
CA VAL A 137 20.20 -6.23 -2.60
C VAL A 137 19.71 -7.04 -3.80
N ILE A 138 19.65 -6.46 -5.00
CA ILE A 138 19.22 -7.17 -6.22
C ILE A 138 20.09 -8.41 -6.47
N LYS A 139 21.41 -8.28 -6.32
CA LYS A 139 22.36 -9.40 -6.48
C LYS A 139 22.07 -10.53 -5.48
N ARG A 140 21.86 -10.18 -4.21
CA ARG A 140 21.59 -11.15 -3.13
C ARG A 140 20.20 -11.79 -3.27
N THR A 141 19.17 -11.04 -3.62
CA THR A 141 17.83 -11.58 -3.88
C THR A 141 17.82 -12.49 -5.11
N ASN A 142 18.60 -12.18 -6.16
CA ASN A 142 18.77 -13.07 -7.31
C ASN A 142 19.42 -14.40 -6.91
N LEU A 143 20.44 -14.37 -6.05
CA LEU A 143 21.06 -15.57 -5.50
C LEU A 143 20.06 -16.41 -4.69
N LEU A 144 19.31 -15.78 -3.77
CA LEU A 144 18.32 -16.45 -2.93
C LEU A 144 17.16 -17.02 -3.74
N SER A 145 16.63 -16.26 -4.69
CA SER A 145 15.56 -16.68 -5.61
C SER A 145 15.97 -17.91 -6.41
N ARG A 146 17.17 -17.92 -7.01
CA ARG A 146 17.67 -19.09 -7.75
C ARG A 146 17.91 -20.29 -6.85
N THR A 147 18.45 -20.05 -5.65
CA THR A 147 18.78 -21.11 -4.70
C THR A 147 17.53 -21.78 -4.13
N SER A 148 16.42 -21.04 -4.00
CA SER A 148 15.22 -21.54 -3.35
C SER A 148 14.55 -22.71 -4.07
N ILE A 149 14.84 -22.89 -5.37
CA ILE A 149 14.39 -24.05 -6.14
C ILE A 149 14.89 -25.36 -5.51
N PHE A 150 16.01 -25.32 -4.78
CA PHE A 150 16.66 -26.50 -4.18
C PHE A 150 16.30 -26.73 -2.69
N VAL A 151 15.35 -25.97 -2.13
CA VAL A 151 14.78 -26.23 -0.78
C VAL A 151 13.30 -26.58 -0.87
N ASP A 152 12.71 -26.98 0.25
CA ASP A 152 11.27 -27.18 0.39
C ASP A 152 10.45 -25.93 0.00
N GLY A 153 9.38 -26.14 -0.77
CA GLY A 153 8.60 -25.05 -1.37
C GLY A 153 7.58 -25.52 -2.42
N PRO A 154 6.71 -24.63 -2.90
CA PRO A 154 5.58 -24.97 -3.76
C PRO A 154 5.99 -25.29 -5.21
N PHE A 155 5.13 -26.03 -5.91
CA PHE A 155 5.25 -26.32 -7.35
C PHE A 155 4.32 -25.45 -8.18
N HIS A 156 4.64 -25.22 -9.46
CA HIS A 156 3.69 -24.59 -10.37
C HIS A 156 2.48 -25.49 -10.60
N HIS A 157 1.29 -24.89 -10.59
CA HIS A 157 0.09 -25.55 -11.07
C HIS A 157 0.11 -25.68 -12.61
N TRP A 158 -0.78 -26.48 -13.17
CA TRP A 158 -0.92 -26.94 -14.57
C TRP A 158 -0.84 -25.91 -15.71
N SER A 159 -0.57 -24.62 -15.45
CA SER A 159 -0.29 -23.66 -16.50
C SER A 159 0.99 -24.05 -17.24
N ARG A 160 0.82 -24.40 -18.51
CA ARG A 160 1.88 -24.84 -19.43
C ARG A 160 2.98 -23.76 -19.51
N PHE A 161 4.17 -24.06 -19.00
CA PHE A 161 5.36 -23.21 -19.18
C PHE A 161 6.03 -23.60 -20.51
N ASP A 162 5.62 -22.96 -21.63
CA ASP A 162 6.16 -23.24 -22.97
C ASP A 162 7.27 -22.23 -23.35
N ARG A 163 8.16 -22.59 -24.29
CA ARG A 163 9.18 -21.71 -24.92
C ARG A 163 8.60 -20.37 -25.37
N THR A 164 7.33 -20.32 -25.75
CA THR A 164 6.59 -19.10 -26.12
C THR A 164 6.61 -18.06 -24.99
N GLN A 165 6.47 -18.46 -23.73
CA GLN A 165 6.56 -17.54 -22.59
C GLN A 165 7.96 -16.95 -22.44
N ARG A 166 9.04 -17.69 -22.74
CA ARG A 166 10.41 -17.15 -22.71
C ARG A 166 10.58 -16.02 -23.73
N ASN A 167 10.09 -16.22 -24.95
CA ASN A 167 10.21 -15.21 -26.01
C ASN A 167 9.35 -13.98 -25.68
N GLU A 168 8.13 -14.18 -25.17
CA GLU A 168 7.30 -13.08 -24.66
C GLU A 168 7.95 -12.33 -23.46
N LEU A 169 8.69 -13.03 -22.60
CA LEU A 169 9.47 -12.43 -21.51
C LEU A 169 10.67 -11.64 -22.06
N LEU A 170 11.38 -12.14 -23.08
CA LEU A 170 12.49 -11.41 -23.71
C LEU A 170 11.99 -10.14 -24.42
N ASP A 171 10.90 -10.24 -25.16
CA ASP A 171 10.27 -9.09 -25.86
C ASP A 171 9.74 -8.04 -24.88
N SER A 172 9.24 -8.46 -23.70
CA SER A 172 8.77 -7.52 -22.67
C SER A 172 9.90 -6.84 -21.89
N LEU A 173 11.09 -7.45 -21.78
CA LEU A 173 12.29 -6.78 -21.27
C LEU A 173 12.78 -5.68 -22.21
N GLU A 174 12.84 -5.95 -23.53
CA GLU A 174 13.24 -4.94 -24.52
C GLU A 174 12.32 -3.71 -24.49
N ASN A 175 11.01 -3.91 -24.28
CA ASN A 175 10.04 -2.83 -24.16
C ASN A 175 10.06 -2.10 -22.80
N ASN A 176 10.41 -2.78 -21.70
CA ASN A 176 10.49 -2.18 -20.36
C ASN A 176 11.83 -1.49 -20.05
N ASN A 177 12.89 -1.78 -20.82
CA ASN A 177 14.20 -1.12 -20.73
C ASN A 177 14.18 0.39 -21.00
N HIS A 178 13.03 0.99 -21.31
CA HIS A 178 12.86 2.45 -21.36
C HIS A 178 12.61 3.11 -20.00
N ARG A 179 12.69 2.40 -18.85
CA ARG A 179 12.51 3.03 -17.53
C ARG A 179 13.61 2.90 -16.49
N TYR A 180 14.58 2.00 -16.57
CA TYR A 180 15.78 2.06 -15.72
C TYR A 180 16.96 1.39 -16.41
N GLU A 181 18.06 2.14 -16.58
CA GLU A 181 19.29 1.70 -17.22
C GLU A 181 20.11 0.84 -16.24
N TYR A 182 20.12 -0.49 -16.43
CA TYR A 182 21.08 -1.39 -15.76
C TYR A 182 21.97 -2.00 -16.85
N LYS A 183 23.29 -1.99 -16.63
CA LYS A 183 24.25 -2.62 -17.54
C LYS A 183 24.21 -4.13 -17.36
N GLU A 184 23.71 -4.80 -18.39
CA GLU A 184 23.77 -6.23 -18.62
C GLU A 184 25.25 -6.70 -18.61
N TYR A 185 25.55 -7.77 -17.87
CA TYR A 185 26.83 -8.47 -18.02
C TYR A 185 26.65 -9.52 -19.12
N ASP A 186 27.57 -9.51 -20.08
CA ASP A 186 27.58 -10.31 -21.32
C ASP A 186 27.21 -11.79 -21.10
N GLU A 187 26.05 -12.22 -21.61
CA GLU A 187 25.74 -13.62 -21.91
C GLU A 187 25.41 -13.73 -23.41
N GLU A 188 26.17 -14.56 -24.14
CA GLU A 188 26.02 -14.80 -25.58
C GLU A 188 24.60 -15.26 -25.95
N MET A 189 23.92 -14.48 -26.80
CA MET A 189 22.62 -14.85 -27.38
C MET A 189 22.76 -16.01 -28.36
N VAL A 190 22.15 -17.15 -28.03
CA VAL A 190 21.95 -18.29 -28.95
C VAL A 190 20.65 -18.08 -29.74
N VAL A 191 20.76 -17.93 -31.06
CA VAL A 191 19.66 -17.77 -32.02
C VAL A 191 19.16 -19.13 -32.53
N ILE A 192 17.87 -19.48 -32.37
CA ILE A 192 17.22 -20.57 -33.14
C ILE A 192 15.68 -20.35 -33.28
N PRO A 193 14.97 -21.03 -34.21
CA PRO A 193 14.03 -20.43 -35.18
C PRO A 193 12.55 -20.63 -34.81
N GLU A 194 11.69 -19.94 -35.56
CA GLU A 194 10.24 -19.88 -35.40
C GLU A 194 9.53 -21.23 -35.65
N VAL A 195 8.63 -21.63 -34.75
CA VAL A 195 7.74 -22.81 -34.91
C VAL A 195 6.30 -22.38 -34.63
N GLU A 196 5.38 -22.79 -35.51
CA GLU A 196 3.96 -22.41 -35.52
C GLU A 196 3.20 -22.80 -34.24
N ALA A 197 2.39 -21.86 -33.75
CA ALA A 197 1.59 -21.99 -32.54
C ALA A 197 0.40 -22.95 -32.72
N VAL A 198 0.26 -23.92 -31.81
CA VAL A 198 -0.93 -24.77 -31.69
C VAL A 198 -1.92 -24.11 -30.72
N THR A 199 -3.13 -23.82 -31.20
CA THR A 199 -4.24 -23.27 -30.42
C THR A 199 -4.85 -24.32 -29.50
N ASN A 200 -5.04 -23.99 -28.21
CA ASN A 200 -5.77 -24.83 -27.26
C ASN A 200 -7.02 -24.12 -26.72
N VAL A 201 -8.10 -24.89 -26.69
CA VAL A 201 -9.44 -24.55 -26.17
C VAL A 201 -9.46 -24.76 -24.66
N TYR A 202 -9.88 -23.75 -23.90
CA TYR A 202 -10.07 -23.82 -22.44
C TYR A 202 -11.43 -24.43 -22.10
N ASN A 203 -11.45 -25.38 -21.16
CA ASN A 203 -12.68 -25.82 -20.48
C ASN A 203 -12.56 -25.49 -18.98
N GLU A 204 -13.46 -24.62 -18.50
CA GLU A 204 -13.62 -24.29 -17.08
C GLU A 204 -14.33 -25.43 -16.34
N GLY A 205 -13.60 -26.06 -15.42
CA GLY A 205 -14.14 -26.97 -14.42
C GLY A 205 -13.03 -27.27 -13.42
N ASN A 206 -13.27 -27.00 -12.13
CA ASN A 206 -12.35 -27.22 -11.03
C ASN A 206 -11.92 -28.71 -10.94
N LYS A 207 -10.95 -29.13 -11.74
CA LYS A 207 -10.21 -30.38 -11.53
C LYS A 207 -9.19 -30.12 -10.43
N LEU A 208 -9.39 -30.73 -9.27
CA LEU A 208 -8.34 -30.82 -8.27
C LEU A 208 -7.13 -31.54 -8.88
N TYR A 209 -5.94 -30.97 -8.66
CA TYR A 209 -4.64 -31.53 -9.02
C TYR A 209 -4.44 -32.92 -8.40
N ASN A 210 -3.99 -33.89 -9.21
CA ASN A 210 -3.58 -35.22 -8.80
C ASN A 210 -2.04 -35.36 -8.91
N PRO A 211 -1.32 -35.35 -7.77
CA PRO A 211 0.14 -35.44 -7.73
C PRO A 211 0.76 -36.68 -8.37
N GLU A 212 -0.01 -37.74 -8.55
CA GLU A 212 0.51 -39.03 -9.03
C GLU A 212 0.56 -39.16 -10.57
N TRP A 213 -0.24 -38.39 -11.32
CA TRP A 213 -0.42 -38.60 -12.77
C TRP A 213 -0.26 -37.34 -13.61
N ASP A 214 -0.35 -36.17 -12.99
CA ASP A 214 -0.33 -34.92 -13.74
C ASP A 214 1.10 -34.48 -14.03
N THR A 215 1.31 -34.09 -15.28
CA THR A 215 2.62 -33.75 -15.82
C THR A 215 2.66 -32.34 -16.38
N VAL A 216 3.85 -31.76 -16.38
CA VAL A 216 4.19 -30.48 -16.98
C VAL A 216 5.26 -30.72 -18.05
N CYS A 217 5.14 -29.98 -19.16
CA CYS A 217 6.13 -30.04 -20.22
C CYS A 217 7.17 -28.93 -20.04
N TYR A 218 8.45 -29.29 -20.05
CA TYR A 218 9.57 -28.36 -20.15
C TYR A 218 10.51 -28.82 -21.27
N PHE A 219 10.81 -27.94 -22.23
CA PHE A 219 11.71 -28.24 -23.37
C PHE A 219 11.40 -29.58 -24.04
N GLU A 220 10.13 -29.78 -24.42
CA GLU A 220 9.61 -30.99 -25.11
C GLU A 220 9.57 -32.28 -24.26
N ASN A 221 10.11 -32.26 -23.03
CA ASN A 221 10.08 -33.38 -22.08
C ASN A 221 8.93 -33.23 -21.07
N GLN A 222 8.30 -34.34 -20.70
CA GLN A 222 7.27 -34.40 -19.66
C GLN A 222 7.89 -34.75 -18.31
N TYR A 223 7.50 -33.99 -17.29
CA TYR A 223 7.91 -34.21 -15.90
C TYR A 223 6.67 -34.27 -15.00
N PRO A 224 6.67 -35.09 -13.94
CA PRO A 224 5.66 -34.99 -12.89
C PRO A 224 5.59 -33.56 -12.33
N ILE A 225 4.40 -33.09 -11.95
CA ILE A 225 4.28 -31.74 -11.37
C ILE A 225 5.07 -31.59 -10.05
N THR A 226 5.36 -32.68 -9.35
CA THR A 226 6.19 -32.68 -8.13
C THR A 226 7.70 -32.83 -8.38
N SER A 227 8.10 -32.85 -9.66
CA SER A 227 9.50 -32.89 -10.07
C SER A 227 10.23 -31.62 -9.65
N LEU A 228 11.52 -31.73 -9.32
CA LEU A 228 12.37 -30.59 -8.96
C LEU A 228 12.36 -29.49 -10.04
N ILE A 229 12.24 -29.87 -11.31
CA ILE A 229 12.18 -28.94 -12.45
C ILE A 229 10.90 -28.08 -12.45
N ASN A 230 9.88 -28.42 -11.68
CA ASN A 230 8.63 -27.68 -11.59
C ASN A 230 8.50 -26.82 -10.31
N LYS A 231 9.53 -26.78 -9.47
CA LYS A 231 9.52 -25.91 -8.29
C LYS A 231 9.49 -24.43 -8.66
N GLN A 232 8.77 -23.67 -7.85
CA GLN A 232 8.75 -22.21 -7.92
C GLN A 232 9.93 -21.63 -7.16
N ASN A 233 10.44 -20.49 -7.62
CA ASN A 233 11.41 -19.71 -6.86
C ASN A 233 10.75 -18.75 -5.86
N LEU A 234 11.55 -18.27 -4.90
CA LEU A 234 11.20 -17.14 -4.07
C LEU A 234 11.19 -15.86 -4.90
N LYS A 235 10.24 -14.99 -4.56
CA LYS A 235 10.03 -13.68 -5.17
C LYS A 235 10.35 -12.61 -4.15
N PHE A 236 10.95 -11.52 -4.60
CA PHE A 236 11.29 -10.39 -3.72
C PHE A 236 10.69 -9.11 -4.27
N SER A 237 10.25 -8.23 -3.38
CA SER A 237 9.57 -6.98 -3.74
C SER A 237 10.39 -6.08 -4.68
N ILE A 238 11.72 -6.14 -4.64
CA ILE A 238 12.62 -5.35 -5.51
C ILE A 238 12.72 -5.86 -6.94
N GLN A 239 12.31 -7.10 -7.17
CA GLN A 239 12.34 -7.74 -8.48
C GLN A 239 10.97 -7.60 -9.12
N GLU A 240 10.95 -7.25 -10.40
CA GLU A 240 9.73 -7.38 -11.19
C GLU A 240 9.45 -8.86 -11.44
N ASN A 241 8.17 -9.23 -11.60
CA ASN A 241 7.76 -10.62 -11.89
C ASN A 241 8.57 -11.27 -13.03
N ILE A 242 9.00 -10.47 -14.01
CA ILE A 242 9.83 -10.92 -15.13
C ILE A 242 11.21 -11.41 -14.69
N HIS A 243 11.85 -10.74 -13.73
CA HIS A 243 13.15 -11.11 -13.20
C HIS A 243 13.08 -12.40 -12.38
N ASP A 244 11.99 -12.58 -11.63
CA ASP A 244 11.72 -13.85 -10.94
C ASP A 244 11.57 -14.99 -11.95
N SER A 245 10.80 -14.78 -13.03
CA SER A 245 10.67 -15.77 -14.11
C SER A 245 12.01 -16.09 -14.80
N ILE A 246 12.87 -15.09 -15.02
CA ILE A 246 14.22 -15.30 -15.60
C ILE A 246 15.09 -16.13 -14.65
N ASN A 247 15.09 -15.81 -13.35
CA ASN A 247 15.86 -16.54 -12.34
C ASN A 247 15.46 -18.02 -12.31
N GLU A 248 14.16 -18.28 -12.34
CA GLU A 248 13.62 -19.62 -12.40
C GLU A 248 14.03 -20.34 -13.68
N TRP A 249 13.83 -19.71 -14.84
CA TRP A 249 14.16 -20.27 -16.15
C TRP A 249 15.65 -20.62 -16.27
N ARG A 250 16.52 -19.78 -15.72
CA ARG A 250 17.97 -19.98 -15.79
C ARG A 250 18.41 -21.22 -15.02
N VAL A 251 17.88 -21.41 -13.81
CA VAL A 251 18.20 -22.61 -13.00
C VAL A 251 17.64 -23.87 -13.65
N LYS A 252 16.43 -23.80 -14.21
CA LYS A 252 15.84 -24.92 -14.98
C LYS A 252 16.68 -25.28 -16.20
N THR A 253 17.19 -24.27 -16.93
CA THR A 253 18.10 -24.48 -18.05
C THR A 253 19.40 -25.15 -17.61
N TRP A 254 20.02 -24.72 -16.50
CA TRP A 254 21.21 -25.37 -15.95
C TRP A 254 20.99 -26.83 -15.61
N MET A 255 19.83 -27.17 -15.02
CA MET A 255 19.46 -28.56 -14.75
C MET A 255 19.36 -29.37 -16.06
N LEU A 256 18.60 -28.89 -17.04
CA LEU A 256 18.37 -29.61 -18.29
C LEU A 256 19.65 -29.76 -19.13
N ASN A 257 20.51 -28.74 -19.15
CA ASN A 257 21.81 -28.76 -19.84
C ASN A 257 22.91 -29.51 -19.06
N ARG A 258 22.61 -29.99 -17.85
CA ARG A 258 23.54 -30.69 -16.95
C ARG A 258 24.75 -29.83 -16.56
N GLU A 259 24.54 -28.53 -16.37
CA GLU A 259 25.56 -27.56 -15.96
C GLU A 259 25.90 -27.69 -14.47
N LYS A 260 26.65 -28.75 -14.16
CA LYS A 260 27.07 -29.12 -12.79
C LYS A 260 27.76 -27.97 -12.06
N ASP A 261 28.70 -27.30 -12.71
CA ASP A 261 29.52 -26.27 -12.07
C ASP A 261 28.71 -25.02 -11.73
N SER A 262 27.73 -24.65 -12.57
CA SER A 262 26.80 -23.54 -12.32
C SER A 262 25.94 -23.80 -11.08
N ILE A 263 25.37 -25.00 -10.96
CA ILE A 263 24.55 -25.40 -9.80
C ILE A 263 25.40 -25.47 -8.53
N LYS A 264 26.58 -26.10 -8.60
CA LYS A 264 27.47 -26.20 -7.43
C LYS A 264 27.91 -24.81 -6.94
N LYS A 265 28.31 -23.92 -7.86
CA LYS A 265 28.68 -22.55 -7.53
C LYS A 265 27.54 -21.79 -6.87
N LEU A 266 26.30 -21.94 -7.36
CA LEU A 266 25.13 -21.33 -6.75
C LEU A 266 24.97 -21.72 -5.27
N LEU A 267 25.11 -23.00 -4.96
CA LEU A 267 25.01 -23.49 -3.58
C LEU A 267 26.20 -23.02 -2.73
N ASP A 268 27.42 -23.01 -3.27
CA ASP A 268 28.61 -22.48 -2.60
C ASP A 268 28.44 -20.99 -2.26
N ASP A 269 27.97 -20.18 -3.21
CA ASP A 269 27.71 -18.74 -3.04
C ASP A 269 26.63 -18.49 -1.99
N PHE A 270 25.60 -19.34 -1.91
CA PHE A 270 24.61 -19.28 -0.84
C PHE A 270 25.23 -19.47 0.54
N PHE A 271 26.12 -20.46 0.71
CA PHE A 271 26.81 -20.70 1.98
C PHE A 271 27.77 -19.57 2.37
N VAL A 272 28.40 -18.91 1.40
CA VAL A 272 29.17 -17.67 1.65
C VAL A 272 28.24 -16.63 2.28
N LEU A 273 27.07 -16.41 1.67
CA LEU A 273 26.10 -15.44 2.18
C LEU A 273 25.54 -15.82 3.56
N VAL A 274 25.26 -17.10 3.83
CA VAL A 274 24.82 -17.60 5.15
C VAL A 274 25.87 -17.31 6.23
N ASN A 275 27.14 -17.54 5.92
CA ASN A 275 28.26 -17.30 6.83
C ASN A 275 28.48 -15.81 7.12
N GLU A 276 28.25 -14.91 6.14
CA GLU A 276 28.31 -13.45 6.36
C GLU A 276 27.40 -12.99 7.51
N HIS A 277 26.27 -13.69 7.72
CA HIS A 277 25.25 -13.37 8.72
C HIS A 277 25.34 -14.20 10.00
N ASN A 278 26.37 -15.04 10.13
CA ASN A 278 26.53 -15.98 11.24
C ASN A 278 25.35 -16.95 11.41
N LEU A 279 24.65 -17.26 10.32
CA LEU A 279 23.58 -18.25 10.31
C LEU A 279 24.16 -19.66 10.18
N GLN A 280 23.45 -20.64 10.72
CA GLN A 280 23.89 -22.04 10.71
C GLN A 280 22.95 -22.91 9.88
N ALA A 281 23.54 -23.69 8.98
CA ALA A 281 22.90 -24.84 8.36
C ALA A 281 23.48 -26.13 8.96
N ASN A 282 22.73 -27.22 8.91
CA ASN A 282 23.22 -28.51 9.40
C ASN A 282 23.77 -29.42 8.29
N ILE A 283 23.88 -28.89 7.06
CA ILE A 283 24.50 -29.54 5.91
C ILE A 283 25.58 -28.65 5.30
N THR A 284 26.49 -29.27 4.54
CA THR A 284 27.47 -28.57 3.70
C THR A 284 26.95 -28.38 2.27
N SER A 285 27.49 -27.40 1.53
CA SER A 285 27.19 -27.20 0.10
C SER A 285 27.35 -28.49 -0.72
N LYS A 286 28.42 -29.27 -0.45
CA LYS A 286 28.65 -30.55 -1.12
C LYS A 286 27.53 -31.57 -0.85
N GLN A 287 27.14 -31.73 0.42
CA GLN A 287 26.05 -32.65 0.78
C GLN A 287 24.72 -32.20 0.16
N TRP A 288 24.44 -30.89 0.18
CA TRP A 288 23.24 -30.35 -0.44
C TRP A 288 23.22 -30.59 -1.95
N PHE A 289 24.35 -30.36 -2.62
CA PHE A 289 24.51 -30.65 -4.04
C PHE A 289 24.22 -32.12 -4.37
N ASP A 290 24.77 -33.06 -3.59
CA ASP A 290 24.57 -34.51 -3.79
C ASP A 290 23.10 -34.95 -3.59
N PHE A 291 22.33 -34.20 -2.80
CA PHE A 291 20.91 -34.42 -2.55
C PHE A 291 20.00 -33.97 -3.71
N VAL A 292 20.34 -32.84 -4.36
CA VAL A 292 19.45 -32.20 -5.35
C VAL A 292 19.89 -32.39 -6.80
N TYR A 293 21.18 -32.56 -7.08
CA TYR A 293 21.67 -32.70 -8.44
C TYR A 293 21.55 -34.15 -8.93
N LYS A 294 20.45 -34.44 -9.62
CA LYS A 294 20.09 -35.77 -10.13
C LYS A 294 19.83 -35.69 -11.64
N PRO A 295 20.88 -35.56 -12.49
CA PRO A 295 20.75 -35.21 -13.90
C PRO A 295 20.04 -36.26 -14.77
N ASN A 296 19.80 -37.46 -14.24
CA ASN A 296 19.10 -38.54 -14.91
C ASN A 296 17.64 -38.70 -14.46
N ASP A 297 17.28 -38.21 -13.26
CA ASP A 297 15.92 -38.30 -12.72
C ASP A 297 15.66 -37.18 -11.70
N TYR A 298 14.92 -36.14 -12.12
CA TYR A 298 14.54 -35.01 -11.28
C TYR A 298 13.38 -35.31 -10.32
N ASN A 299 12.92 -36.56 -10.24
CA ASN A 299 11.95 -37.01 -9.25
C ASN A 299 12.63 -37.64 -8.02
N ASP A 300 13.85 -38.17 -8.19
CA ASP A 300 14.64 -38.83 -7.14
C ASP A 300 15.55 -37.85 -6.38
N TYR A 301 14.97 -36.77 -5.86
CA TYR A 301 15.70 -35.79 -5.04
C TYR A 301 15.25 -35.82 -3.58
N GLN A 302 16.18 -35.48 -2.71
CA GLN A 302 15.93 -35.36 -1.28
C GLN A 302 15.49 -33.93 -0.94
N ILE A 303 14.43 -33.79 -0.14
CA ILE A 303 13.96 -32.49 0.33
C ILE A 303 14.91 -31.97 1.40
N VAL A 304 15.33 -30.71 1.24
CA VAL A 304 16.08 -29.95 2.24
C VAL A 304 15.16 -28.86 2.78
N GLY A 305 15.00 -28.80 4.09
CA GLY A 305 14.18 -27.78 4.74
C GLY A 305 14.72 -26.37 4.55
N ASN A 306 13.82 -25.39 4.53
CA ASN A 306 14.15 -23.97 4.41
C ASN A 306 14.45 -23.29 5.77
N ASP A 307 14.20 -23.97 6.90
CA ASP A 307 14.66 -23.65 8.26
C ASP A 307 14.55 -24.91 9.14
N GLU A 308 15.06 -24.86 10.38
CA GLU A 308 15.06 -26.01 11.30
C GLU A 308 13.68 -26.31 11.93
N PHE A 309 12.84 -25.28 12.03
CA PHE A 309 11.54 -25.35 12.70
C PHE A 309 10.35 -25.46 11.73
N ASN A 310 10.61 -25.36 10.42
CA ASN A 310 9.54 -25.35 9.42
C ASN A 310 9.10 -26.77 9.09
N GLU A 311 7.79 -26.99 9.10
CA GLU A 311 7.21 -28.27 8.69
C GLU A 311 7.45 -28.49 7.19
N ILE A 312 7.89 -29.70 6.83
CA ILE A 312 8.02 -30.10 5.43
C ILE A 312 6.63 -30.44 4.89
N ASN A 313 6.18 -29.69 3.89
CA ASN A 313 4.99 -30.01 3.14
C ASN A 313 5.35 -30.76 1.84
N ASP A 314 5.54 -32.07 1.95
CA ASP A 314 5.85 -32.89 0.77
C ASP A 314 4.59 -33.14 -0.06
N GLU A 315 4.34 -32.27 -1.05
CA GLU A 315 3.20 -32.40 -1.99
C GLU A 315 3.27 -33.66 -2.88
N ARG A 316 4.39 -34.43 -2.87
CA ARG A 316 4.45 -35.80 -3.44
C ARG A 316 3.55 -36.78 -2.69
N LYS A 317 3.06 -36.41 -1.51
CA LYS A 317 2.12 -37.20 -0.70
C LYS A 317 0.72 -37.20 -1.33
N SER A 318 0.43 -38.19 -2.14
CA SER A 318 -0.96 -38.67 -2.28
C SER A 318 -1.47 -39.16 -0.93
N ARG A 319 -2.78 -38.99 -0.66
CA ARG A 319 -3.43 -39.50 0.56
C ARG A 319 -3.23 -41.02 0.74
N ASP A 320 -2.97 -41.74 -0.35
CA ASP A 320 -3.12 -43.20 -0.43
C ASP A 320 -1.80 -43.99 -0.56
N ASN A 321 -0.62 -43.35 -0.61
CA ASN A 321 0.67 -44.06 -0.73
C ASN A 321 1.39 -44.25 0.63
N GLU A 322 1.12 -45.37 1.31
CA GLU A 322 1.70 -45.69 2.63
C GLU A 322 3.20 -46.03 2.57
N GLU A 323 3.70 -46.62 1.48
CA GLU A 323 5.09 -47.09 1.36
C GLU A 323 6.08 -45.91 1.32
N TYR A 324 5.74 -44.84 0.58
CA TYR A 324 6.53 -43.61 0.52
C TYR A 324 6.53 -42.83 1.85
N LYS A 325 5.38 -42.83 2.57
CA LYS A 325 5.28 -42.24 3.93
C LYS A 325 6.31 -42.87 4.87
N THR A 326 6.41 -44.21 4.91
CA THR A 326 7.35 -44.90 5.81
C THR A 326 8.83 -44.67 5.49
N ARG A 327 9.22 -44.52 4.22
CA ARG A 327 10.65 -44.45 3.83
C ARG A 327 11.25 -43.06 4.05
N ASN A 328 10.54 -42.00 3.66
CA ASN A 328 11.07 -40.62 3.75
C ASN A 328 10.91 -40.02 5.15
N ASP A 329 9.85 -40.39 5.90
CA ASP A 329 9.62 -39.88 7.26
C ASP A 329 10.65 -40.40 8.29
N LEU A 330 11.40 -41.48 7.99
CA LEU A 330 12.41 -42.07 8.88
C LEU A 330 13.87 -41.78 8.47
N GLU A 331 14.18 -41.68 7.18
CA GLU A 331 15.57 -41.47 6.72
C GLU A 331 16.00 -39.99 6.73
N ASN A 332 15.08 -39.08 6.39
CA ASN A 332 15.39 -37.69 6.04
C ASN A 332 14.63 -36.62 6.84
N ASN A 333 13.67 -37.02 7.67
CA ASN A 333 12.85 -36.11 8.47
C ASN A 333 12.82 -36.52 9.95
N ILE A 334 12.41 -35.58 10.81
CA ILE A 334 12.21 -35.77 12.24
C ILE A 334 10.71 -35.68 12.51
N ILE A 335 10.12 -36.76 13.02
CA ILE A 335 8.71 -36.79 13.39
C ILE A 335 8.55 -36.31 14.84
N GLN A 336 7.80 -35.23 15.04
CA GLN A 336 7.38 -34.78 16.38
C GLN A 336 5.88 -34.97 16.55
N LYS A 337 5.47 -35.60 17.66
CA LYS A 337 4.06 -35.75 18.03
C LYS A 337 3.70 -34.72 19.10
N ASN A 338 2.84 -33.77 18.76
CA ASN A 338 2.28 -32.81 19.70
C ASN A 338 0.78 -33.10 19.89
N GLY A 339 0.45 -33.92 20.90
CA GLY A 339 -0.90 -34.42 21.10
C GLY A 339 -1.36 -35.33 19.94
N SER A 340 -2.46 -34.97 19.26
CA SER A 340 -2.98 -35.69 18.09
C SER A 340 -2.37 -35.22 16.76
N VAL A 341 -1.55 -34.17 16.75
CA VAL A 341 -0.92 -33.63 15.54
C VAL A 341 0.48 -34.20 15.40
N THR A 342 0.76 -34.78 14.23
CA THR A 342 2.10 -35.24 13.85
C THR A 342 2.71 -34.19 12.93
N ILE A 343 3.83 -33.60 13.34
CA ILE A 343 4.57 -32.59 12.58
C ILE A 343 5.83 -33.24 12.02
N VAL A 344 6.11 -33.01 10.75
CA VAL A 344 7.30 -33.54 10.05
C VAL A 344 8.30 -32.41 9.85
N LEU A 345 9.41 -32.46 10.60
CA LEU A 345 10.48 -31.47 10.53
C LEU A 345 11.64 -31.98 9.65
N PRO A 346 12.41 -31.08 9.02
CA PRO A 346 13.59 -31.46 8.25
C PRO A 346 14.69 -32.02 9.13
N LYS A 347 15.26 -33.18 8.75
CA LYS A 347 16.55 -33.62 9.33
C LYS A 347 17.71 -32.81 8.77
N TYR A 348 17.58 -32.33 7.53
CA TYR A 348 18.58 -31.52 6.84
C TYR A 348 17.93 -30.21 6.37
N TYR A 349 18.54 -29.09 6.72
CA TYR A 349 18.01 -27.77 6.42
C TYR A 349 19.13 -26.76 6.13
N VAL A 350 18.72 -25.70 5.44
CA VAL A 350 19.50 -24.47 5.27
C VAL A 350 18.65 -23.30 5.77
N PRO A 351 19.24 -22.20 6.29
CA PRO A 351 18.48 -21.10 6.88
C PRO A 351 17.94 -20.13 5.80
N LEU A 352 17.27 -20.65 4.77
CA LEU A 352 16.76 -19.84 3.66
C LEU A 352 15.62 -18.93 4.11
N GLN A 353 14.72 -19.41 4.99
CA GLN A 353 13.57 -18.62 5.45
C GLN A 353 14.01 -17.32 6.14
N ARG A 354 15.03 -17.39 7.00
CA ARG A 354 15.63 -16.22 7.68
C ARG A 354 16.16 -15.20 6.68
N MET A 355 16.80 -15.69 5.61
CA MET A 355 17.31 -14.86 4.52
C MET A 355 16.18 -14.27 3.68
N GLU A 356 15.17 -15.06 3.30
CA GLU A 356 13.96 -14.58 2.62
C GLU A 356 13.35 -13.41 3.39
N ASN A 357 13.05 -13.61 4.68
CA ASN A 357 12.41 -12.61 5.51
C ASN A 357 13.22 -11.30 5.55
N THR A 358 14.53 -11.41 5.76
CA THR A 358 15.40 -10.26 5.89
C THR A 358 15.56 -9.51 4.57
N TYR A 359 15.86 -10.22 3.49
CA TYR A 359 16.05 -9.58 2.19
C TYR A 359 14.73 -9.10 1.61
N ASP A 360 13.60 -9.75 1.89
CA ASP A 360 12.29 -9.23 1.52
C ASP A 360 11.99 -7.92 2.24
N ARG A 361 12.26 -7.80 3.56
CA ARG A 361 12.16 -6.52 4.29
C ARG A 361 12.94 -5.40 3.62
N ILE A 362 14.21 -5.66 3.32
CA ILE A 362 15.12 -4.68 2.73
C ILE A 362 14.66 -4.34 1.31
N SER A 363 14.25 -5.35 0.53
CA SER A 363 13.77 -5.20 -0.84
C SER A 363 12.48 -4.37 -0.90
N GLY A 364 11.52 -4.64 0.01
CA GLY A 364 10.25 -3.93 0.11
C GLY A 364 10.45 -2.45 0.44
N ALA A 365 11.41 -2.14 1.32
CA ALA A 365 11.77 -0.76 1.66
C ALA A 365 12.27 0.06 0.46
N TYR A 366 12.77 -0.59 -0.59
CA TYR A 366 13.20 0.07 -1.84
C TYR A 366 12.06 0.30 -2.84
N VAL A 367 11.04 -0.54 -2.86
CA VAL A 367 9.98 -0.52 -3.90
C VAL A 367 8.70 0.14 -3.44
N SER A 368 8.27 -0.12 -2.21
CA SER A 368 7.06 0.47 -1.66
C SER A 368 7.37 1.29 -0.41
N PRO A 369 8.18 2.37 -0.51
CA PRO A 369 8.31 3.29 0.61
C PRO A 369 6.96 3.99 0.79
N ILE A 370 6.39 3.96 2.00
CA ILE A 370 5.10 4.56 2.41
C ILE A 370 4.02 4.60 1.32
N ASN A 371 2.93 3.86 1.50
CA ASN A 371 1.79 3.89 0.59
C ASN A 371 1.26 5.33 0.36
N TYR A 372 1.27 5.78 -0.90
CA TYR A 372 0.78 7.10 -1.28
C TYR A 372 -0.68 7.34 -0.91
N GLY A 373 -1.50 6.28 -0.87
CA GLY A 373 -2.89 6.33 -0.40
C GLY A 373 -2.97 6.73 1.08
N ASP A 374 -2.07 6.24 1.91
CA ASP A 374 -2.03 6.54 3.34
C ASP A 374 -1.57 7.98 3.59
N ILE A 375 -0.54 8.44 2.85
CA ILE A 375 -0.11 9.85 2.86
C ILE A 375 -1.27 10.76 2.48
N LEU A 376 -1.98 10.43 1.40
CA LEU A 376 -3.12 11.19 0.93
C LEU A 376 -4.24 11.24 2.00
N GLY A 377 -4.54 10.11 2.64
CA GLY A 377 -5.49 10.02 3.76
C GLY A 377 -5.11 10.93 4.93
N ILE A 378 -3.83 10.92 5.33
CA ILE A 378 -3.28 11.78 6.39
C ILE A 378 -3.44 13.27 6.02
N ILE A 379 -3.13 13.64 4.78
CA ILE A 379 -3.27 15.02 4.30
C ILE A 379 -4.75 15.44 4.32
N TYR A 380 -5.66 14.59 3.82
CA TYR A 380 -7.10 14.86 3.86
C TYR A 380 -7.63 15.05 5.28
N PHE A 381 -7.21 14.19 6.21
CA PHE A 381 -7.57 14.31 7.62
C PHE A 381 -7.10 15.63 8.22
N ALA A 382 -5.89 16.09 7.89
CA ALA A 382 -5.37 17.39 8.31
C ALA A 382 -6.20 18.55 7.71
N PHE A 383 -6.59 18.47 6.43
CA PHE A 383 -7.45 19.46 5.78
C PHE A 383 -8.82 19.55 6.46
N ILE A 384 -9.50 18.42 6.67
CA ILE A 384 -10.80 18.35 7.36
C ILE A 384 -10.69 18.94 8.77
N THR A 385 -9.71 18.50 9.55
CA THR A 385 -9.46 18.99 10.91
C THR A 385 -9.22 20.50 10.93
N SER A 386 -8.45 21.02 9.97
CA SER A 386 -8.18 22.45 9.85
C SER A 386 -9.44 23.28 9.59
N LEU A 387 -10.35 22.76 8.76
CA LEU A 387 -11.61 23.41 8.41
C LEU A 387 -12.60 23.36 9.57
N VAL A 388 -12.62 22.28 10.36
CA VAL A 388 -13.39 22.17 11.59
C VAL A 388 -12.92 23.18 12.65
N ILE A 389 -11.61 23.29 12.87
CA ILE A 389 -11.04 24.27 13.81
C ILE A 389 -11.30 25.70 13.33
N PHE A 390 -11.12 25.96 12.03
CA PHE A 390 -11.39 27.26 11.42
C PHE A 390 -12.88 27.65 11.53
N SER A 391 -13.79 26.70 11.30
CA SER A 391 -15.24 26.95 11.39
C SER A 391 -15.67 27.35 12.80
N PHE A 392 -15.08 26.74 13.84
CA PHE A 392 -15.33 27.13 15.24
C PHE A 392 -14.88 28.56 15.54
N ARG A 393 -13.81 29.01 14.88
CA ARG A 393 -13.28 30.36 15.08
C ARG A 393 -14.15 31.45 14.48
N ILE A 394 -14.79 31.17 13.34
CA ILE A 394 -15.63 32.16 12.63
C ILE A 394 -17.09 32.16 13.09
N SER A 395 -17.58 31.05 13.63
CA SER A 395 -18.99 30.88 14.04
C SER A 395 -19.17 30.93 15.57
N SER A 396 -20.39 31.19 16.03
CA SER A 396 -20.72 31.10 17.47
C SER A 396 -20.75 29.63 17.91
N VAL A 397 -20.51 29.35 19.20
CA VAL A 397 -20.55 27.98 19.74
C VAL A 397 -21.92 27.34 19.47
N LYS A 398 -23.00 28.11 19.66
CA LYS A 398 -24.37 27.70 19.35
C LYS A 398 -24.51 27.26 17.88
N ASN A 399 -24.12 28.11 16.93
CA ASN A 399 -24.28 27.78 15.51
C ASN A 399 -23.38 26.61 15.11
N TRP A 400 -22.17 26.52 15.66
CA TRP A 400 -21.25 25.42 15.43
C TRP A 400 -21.83 24.08 15.88
N LEU A 401 -22.35 24.00 17.11
CA LEU A 401 -22.99 22.78 17.64
C LEU A 401 -24.25 22.39 16.85
N ILE A 402 -25.10 23.38 16.50
CA ILE A 402 -26.27 23.11 15.65
C ILE A 402 -25.83 22.58 14.27
N SER A 403 -24.70 23.03 13.75
CA SER A 403 -24.15 22.53 12.47
C SER A 403 -23.71 21.07 12.58
N VAL A 404 -23.05 20.68 13.68
CA VAL A 404 -22.66 19.27 13.94
C VAL A 404 -23.91 18.38 13.95
N ILE A 405 -24.90 18.75 14.76
CA ILE A 405 -26.13 17.97 14.91
C ILE A 405 -26.90 17.93 13.59
N SER A 406 -27.06 19.07 12.91
CA SER A 406 -27.79 19.17 11.66
C SER A 406 -27.15 18.34 10.54
N LEU A 407 -25.82 18.39 10.37
CA LEU A 407 -25.15 17.59 9.35
C LEU A 407 -25.13 16.11 9.70
N GLY A 408 -24.96 15.76 10.97
CA GLY A 408 -25.03 14.36 11.42
C GLY A 408 -26.40 13.75 11.15
N ILE A 409 -27.47 14.43 11.54
CA ILE A 409 -28.85 13.98 11.29
C ILE A 409 -29.14 13.93 9.79
N THR A 410 -28.81 14.99 9.04
CA THR A 410 -29.02 15.00 7.58
C THR A 410 -28.25 13.86 6.92
N GLY A 411 -27.01 13.58 7.32
CA GLY A 411 -26.22 12.48 6.79
C GLY A 411 -26.82 11.11 7.06
N LEU A 412 -27.33 10.87 8.28
CA LEU A 412 -28.04 9.63 8.60
C LEU A 412 -29.32 9.48 7.77
N ILE A 413 -30.12 10.54 7.66
CA ILE A 413 -31.36 10.52 6.88
C ILE A 413 -31.06 10.26 5.40
N THR A 414 -30.10 10.98 4.81
CA THR A 414 -29.76 10.80 3.39
C THR A 414 -29.14 9.44 3.12
N PHE A 415 -28.34 8.91 4.06
CA PHE A 415 -27.80 7.55 3.96
C PHE A 415 -28.90 6.49 3.98
N ILE A 416 -29.81 6.52 4.96
CA ILE A 416 -30.94 5.58 5.06
C ILE A 416 -31.84 5.69 3.82
N PHE A 417 -32.14 6.92 3.39
CA PHE A 417 -32.95 7.15 2.18
C PHE A 417 -32.28 6.58 0.92
N SER A 418 -30.96 6.77 0.78
CA SER A 418 -30.19 6.18 -0.31
C SER A 418 -30.21 4.65 -0.29
N LEU A 419 -30.09 4.03 0.88
CA LEU A 419 -30.21 2.57 1.02
C LEU A 419 -31.60 2.08 0.61
N ILE A 420 -32.66 2.74 1.07
CA ILE A 420 -34.04 2.38 0.70
C ILE A 420 -34.20 2.43 -0.82
N ILE A 421 -33.78 3.52 -1.48
CA ILE A 421 -33.84 3.63 -2.94
C ILE A 421 -33.12 2.47 -3.64
N ILE A 422 -31.90 2.14 -3.19
CA ILE A 422 -31.11 1.04 -3.77
C ILE A 422 -31.88 -0.28 -3.66
N TYR A 423 -32.47 -0.58 -2.50
CA TYR A 423 -33.19 -1.84 -2.28
C TYR A 423 -34.60 -1.87 -2.89
N SER A 424 -35.29 -0.73 -3.00
CA SER A 424 -36.71 -0.69 -3.40
C SER A 424 -36.95 -0.43 -4.88
N LEU A 425 -36.03 0.29 -5.56
CA LEU A 425 -36.24 0.77 -6.93
C LEU A 425 -35.33 0.09 -7.96
N ILE A 426 -34.25 -0.57 -7.54
CA ILE A 426 -33.28 -1.21 -8.43
C ILE A 426 -33.46 -2.73 -8.28
N GLU A 427 -34.56 -3.25 -8.82
CA GLU A 427 -34.68 -4.68 -9.10
C GLU A 427 -33.57 -5.07 -10.10
N TYR A 428 -32.60 -5.86 -9.63
CA TYR A 428 -31.58 -6.55 -10.44
C TYR A 428 -30.51 -5.68 -11.17
N HIS A 429 -29.25 -6.00 -10.85
CA HIS A 429 -28.12 -6.07 -11.80
C HIS A 429 -27.42 -4.80 -12.30
N SER A 430 -27.26 -3.75 -11.49
CA SER A 430 -26.12 -2.86 -11.73
C SER A 430 -25.42 -2.42 -10.45
N ARG A 431 -24.10 -2.46 -10.53
CA ARG A 431 -23.08 -2.21 -9.51
C ARG A 431 -23.04 -0.76 -9.02
N SER A 432 -24.18 -0.06 -9.02
CA SER A 432 -24.25 1.36 -8.68
C SER A 432 -24.08 1.55 -7.17
N GLN A 433 -22.81 1.66 -6.78
CA GLN A 433 -22.27 2.40 -5.62
C GLN A 433 -23.04 3.73 -5.41
N PRO A 434 -22.98 4.40 -4.23
CA PRO A 434 -24.04 5.26 -3.68
C PRO A 434 -24.27 6.59 -4.44
N PHE A 435 -24.72 6.51 -5.68
CA PHE A 435 -24.93 7.61 -6.62
C PHE A 435 -26.00 8.58 -6.12
N THR A 436 -27.08 8.05 -5.55
CA THR A 436 -28.15 8.86 -4.96
C THR A 436 -27.65 9.70 -3.80
N PHE A 437 -26.83 9.12 -2.92
CA PHE A 437 -26.26 9.82 -1.77
C PHE A 437 -25.37 10.98 -2.22
N ILE A 438 -24.44 10.70 -3.14
CA ILE A 438 -23.52 11.70 -3.71
C ILE A 438 -24.30 12.83 -4.39
N THR A 439 -25.34 12.50 -5.17
CA THR A 439 -26.18 13.48 -5.85
C THR A 439 -26.91 14.39 -4.86
N ILE A 440 -27.49 13.83 -3.80
CA ILE A 440 -28.17 14.62 -2.75
C ILE A 440 -27.19 15.58 -2.09
N TRP A 441 -25.98 15.12 -1.74
CA TRP A 441 -24.97 15.98 -1.12
C TRP A 441 -24.41 17.05 -2.06
N ALA A 442 -24.29 16.77 -3.36
CA ALA A 442 -23.93 17.77 -4.36
C ALA A 442 -25.01 18.87 -4.47
N VAL A 443 -26.30 18.49 -4.47
CA VAL A 443 -27.41 19.45 -4.45
C VAL A 443 -27.42 20.28 -3.17
N ILE A 444 -27.24 19.65 -2.01
CA ILE A 444 -27.15 20.35 -0.71
C ILE A 444 -26.01 21.37 -0.73
N LEU A 445 -24.82 21.00 -1.24
CA LEU A 445 -23.68 21.89 -1.37
C LEU A 445 -24.01 23.12 -2.22
N ILE A 446 -24.63 22.91 -3.40
CA ILE A 446 -25.02 24.00 -4.32
C ILE A 446 -26.06 24.92 -3.67
N VAL A 447 -27.11 24.35 -3.07
CA VAL A 447 -28.18 25.12 -2.40
C VAL A 447 -27.62 25.94 -1.24
N CYS A 448 -26.76 25.34 -0.42
CA CYS A 448 -26.07 26.04 0.67
C CYS A 448 -25.21 27.20 0.16
N LEU A 449 -24.49 26.99 -0.95
CA LEU A 449 -23.64 28.02 -1.54
C LEU A 449 -24.47 29.19 -2.06
N ILE A 450 -25.54 28.91 -2.80
CA ILE A 450 -26.47 29.91 -3.33
C ILE A 450 -27.09 30.71 -2.18
N TYR A 451 -27.61 30.03 -1.14
CA TYR A 451 -28.19 30.68 0.02
C TYR A 451 -27.18 31.60 0.73
N PHE A 452 -25.95 31.12 0.95
CA PHE A 452 -24.92 31.91 1.61
C PHE A 452 -24.53 33.16 0.80
N VAL A 453 -24.36 33.02 -0.51
CA VAL A 453 -24.06 34.15 -1.40
C VAL A 453 -25.22 35.14 -1.44
N TYR A 454 -26.46 34.66 -1.48
CA TYR A 454 -27.66 35.50 -1.45
C TYR A 454 -27.72 36.36 -0.18
N ILE A 455 -27.57 35.76 1.01
CA ILE A 455 -27.55 36.51 2.28
C ILE A 455 -26.42 37.55 2.29
N ASN A 456 -25.24 37.19 1.80
CA ASN A 456 -24.08 38.10 1.77
C ASN A 456 -24.28 39.29 0.82
N ARG A 457 -25.04 39.11 -0.26
CA ARG A 457 -25.41 40.20 -1.19
C ARG A 457 -26.52 41.09 -0.65
N GLN A 458 -27.58 40.49 -0.13
CA GLN A 458 -28.75 41.23 0.38
C GLN A 458 -28.47 41.95 1.69
N LYS A 459 -27.44 41.52 2.45
CA LYS A 459 -27.08 42.06 3.78
C LYS A 459 -28.27 42.07 4.76
N THR A 460 -29.23 41.17 4.57
CA THR A 460 -30.34 40.91 5.49
C THR A 460 -29.84 40.23 6.76
N SER A 461 -30.70 40.04 7.76
CA SER A 461 -30.31 39.42 9.01
C SER A 461 -29.71 38.01 8.84
N LYS A 462 -28.74 37.64 9.69
CA LYS A 462 -27.93 36.43 9.48
C LYS A 462 -28.74 35.11 9.46
N LYS A 463 -29.92 35.02 10.06
CA LYS A 463 -30.77 33.80 10.08
C LYS A 463 -29.95 32.50 10.26
N LEU A 464 -30.11 31.52 9.36
CA LEU A 464 -29.43 30.22 9.36
C LEU A 464 -28.03 30.25 8.72
N SER A 465 -27.61 31.39 8.16
CA SER A 465 -26.35 31.46 7.39
C SER A 465 -25.11 31.10 8.21
N GLY A 466 -25.14 31.26 9.54
CA GLY A 466 -24.06 30.81 10.43
C GLY A 466 -23.91 29.28 10.48
N ILE A 467 -25.01 28.54 10.35
CA ILE A 467 -25.00 27.08 10.25
C ILE A 467 -24.52 26.67 8.85
N VAL A 468 -25.04 27.33 7.82
CA VAL A 468 -24.71 27.05 6.42
C VAL A 468 -23.22 27.27 6.12
N VAL A 469 -22.58 28.30 6.68
CA VAL A 469 -21.13 28.52 6.51
C VAL A 469 -20.31 27.36 7.04
N ASN A 470 -20.66 26.81 8.21
CA ASN A 470 -19.96 25.66 8.77
C ASN A 470 -20.15 24.43 7.88
N ALA A 471 -21.36 24.21 7.37
CA ALA A 471 -21.64 23.12 6.44
C ALA A 471 -20.85 23.23 5.14
N LEU A 472 -20.79 24.42 4.54
CA LEU A 472 -19.95 24.66 3.36
C LEU A 472 -18.48 24.34 3.61
N LEU A 473 -17.94 24.71 4.78
CA LEU A 473 -16.55 24.40 5.13
C LEU A 473 -16.31 22.91 5.31
N TRP A 474 -17.26 22.15 5.88
CA TRP A 474 -17.06 20.73 6.17
C TRP A 474 -17.35 19.81 4.99
N ILE A 475 -18.19 20.26 4.05
CA ILE A 475 -18.45 19.53 2.79
C ILE A 475 -17.34 19.82 1.76
N LEU A 476 -16.65 20.95 1.87
CA LEU A 476 -15.61 21.38 0.92
C LEU A 476 -14.53 20.31 0.61
N PRO A 477 -13.99 19.53 1.58
CA PRO A 477 -13.04 18.46 1.29
C PRO A 477 -13.55 17.41 0.30
N PHE A 478 -14.88 17.26 0.19
CA PHE A 478 -15.51 16.25 -0.65
C PHE A 478 -16.03 16.84 -1.97
N SER A 479 -15.95 18.15 -2.20
CA SER A 479 -16.67 18.78 -3.31
C SER A 479 -16.25 18.29 -4.70
N LEU A 480 -14.94 18.25 -4.99
CA LEU A 480 -14.46 17.79 -6.30
C LEU A 480 -14.40 16.26 -6.37
N VAL A 481 -14.21 15.61 -5.21
CA VAL A 481 -14.27 14.14 -5.07
C VAL A 481 -15.68 13.62 -5.42
N MET A 482 -16.74 14.32 -5.02
CA MET A 482 -18.11 13.98 -5.43
C MET A 482 -18.30 14.05 -6.95
N VAL A 483 -17.68 15.02 -7.63
CA VAL A 483 -17.72 15.12 -9.09
C VAL A 483 -16.97 13.94 -9.72
N TYR A 484 -15.80 13.58 -9.21
CA TYR A 484 -15.06 12.40 -9.65
C TYR A 484 -15.90 11.12 -9.53
N PHE A 485 -16.49 10.85 -8.36
CA PHE A 485 -17.31 9.65 -8.18
C PHE A 485 -18.55 9.66 -9.07
N TYR A 486 -19.18 10.81 -9.27
CA TYR A 486 -20.30 10.94 -10.21
C TYR A 486 -19.89 10.57 -11.64
N LEU A 487 -18.76 11.10 -12.12
CA LEU A 487 -18.23 10.79 -13.44
C LEU A 487 -17.83 9.32 -13.55
N TYR A 488 -17.12 8.79 -12.56
CA TYR A 488 -16.71 7.40 -12.49
C TYR A 488 -17.91 6.46 -12.62
N THR A 489 -18.95 6.66 -11.79
CA THR A 489 -20.18 5.85 -11.85
C THR A 489 -20.93 6.01 -13.17
N TYR A 490 -21.00 7.22 -13.72
CA TYR A 490 -21.63 7.45 -15.01
C TYR A 490 -20.93 6.67 -16.14
N TYR A 491 -19.60 6.73 -16.20
CA TYR A 491 -18.85 6.03 -17.26
C TYR A 491 -18.86 4.52 -17.08
N ASP A 492 -18.68 4.01 -15.86
CA ASP A 492 -18.76 2.57 -15.55
C ASP A 492 -20.12 1.98 -15.97
N ALA A 493 -21.21 2.72 -15.77
CA ALA A 493 -22.54 2.31 -16.23
C ALA A 493 -22.68 2.27 -17.77
N THR A 494 -21.91 3.08 -18.51
CA THR A 494 -21.97 3.16 -19.98
C THR A 494 -20.93 2.29 -20.69
N ALA A 495 -19.93 1.77 -19.96
CA ALA A 495 -18.82 0.97 -20.46
C ALA A 495 -19.21 -0.42 -20.97
N ILE A 496 -20.36 -0.93 -20.51
CA ILE A 496 -20.84 -2.27 -20.84
C ILE A 496 -21.69 -2.18 -22.10
N ARG A 497 -21.12 -2.56 -23.25
CA ARG A 497 -21.89 -2.83 -24.47
C ARG A 497 -22.11 -4.32 -24.61
N ASP A 498 -23.37 -4.72 -24.62
CA ASP A 498 -23.76 -6.09 -24.95
C ASP A 498 -23.84 -6.20 -26.47
N ILE A 499 -22.84 -6.84 -27.09
CA ILE A 499 -22.84 -7.14 -28.52
C ILE A 499 -22.89 -8.65 -28.64
N ASN A 500 -24.00 -9.18 -29.15
CA ASN A 500 -24.21 -10.61 -29.39
C ASN A 500 -23.97 -11.51 -28.15
N GLY A 501 -24.40 -11.07 -26.96
CA GLY A 501 -24.28 -11.86 -25.72
C GLY A 501 -22.87 -11.91 -25.13
N SER A 502 -21.93 -11.16 -25.72
CA SER A 502 -20.57 -10.98 -25.21
C SER A 502 -20.44 -9.54 -24.67
N ARG A 503 -20.11 -9.42 -23.38
CA ARG A 503 -19.82 -8.12 -22.76
C ARG A 503 -18.44 -7.64 -23.25
N ILE A 504 -18.44 -6.68 -24.16
CA ILE A 504 -17.19 -6.06 -24.65
C ILE A 504 -16.97 -4.77 -23.85
N TYR A 505 -15.83 -4.71 -23.14
CA TYR A 505 -15.38 -3.53 -22.43
C TYR A 505 -14.54 -2.67 -23.36
N GLU A 506 -15.14 -1.65 -23.96
CA GLU A 506 -14.42 -0.67 -24.78
C GLU A 506 -14.47 0.69 -24.11
N MET A 507 -13.43 0.99 -23.32
CA MET A 507 -13.34 2.25 -22.59
C MET A 507 -13.02 3.40 -23.55
N THR A 508 -13.80 4.48 -23.47
CA THR A 508 -13.47 5.72 -24.21
C THR A 508 -12.20 6.38 -23.64
N GLY A 509 -11.55 7.27 -24.41
CA GLY A 509 -10.33 7.95 -23.96
C GLY A 509 -10.50 8.73 -22.63
N LEU A 510 -11.65 9.38 -22.42
CA LEU A 510 -11.97 10.09 -21.17
C LEU A 510 -12.20 9.12 -20.00
N GLU A 511 -12.87 8.00 -20.25
CA GLU A 511 -13.14 6.97 -19.25
C GLU A 511 -11.86 6.33 -18.74
N LYS A 512 -10.91 6.04 -19.64
CA LYS A 512 -9.58 5.54 -19.28
C LYS A 512 -8.82 6.53 -18.40
N ILE A 513 -8.93 7.83 -18.66
CA ILE A 513 -8.32 8.86 -17.81
C ILE A 513 -8.95 8.83 -16.41
N ILE A 514 -10.27 8.79 -16.30
CA ILE A 514 -10.97 8.79 -15.01
C ILE A 514 -10.66 7.52 -14.18
N HIS A 515 -10.64 6.36 -14.82
CA HIS A 515 -10.32 5.09 -14.16
C HIS A 515 -8.87 5.02 -13.69
N ASN A 516 -7.92 5.45 -14.53
CA ASN A 516 -6.50 5.27 -14.24
C ASN A 516 -5.90 6.36 -13.35
N ASN A 517 -6.58 7.50 -13.16
CA ASN A 517 -6.03 8.67 -12.48
C ASN A 517 -6.79 9.04 -11.19
N ALA A 518 -7.33 8.05 -10.47
CA ALA A 518 -8.12 8.28 -9.28
C ALA A 518 -7.38 9.15 -8.25
N LEU A 519 -6.13 8.82 -7.93
CA LEU A 519 -5.31 9.52 -6.93
C LEU A 519 -5.08 10.99 -7.32
N GLU A 520 -4.84 11.27 -8.60
CA GLU A 520 -4.63 12.60 -9.16
C GLU A 520 -5.86 13.50 -8.92
N PHE A 521 -7.08 12.97 -9.03
CA PHE A 521 -8.30 13.73 -8.72
C PHE A 521 -8.36 14.15 -7.25
N PHE A 522 -7.92 13.31 -6.32
CA PHE A 522 -7.84 13.67 -4.90
C PHE A 522 -6.79 14.77 -4.67
N TYR A 523 -5.62 14.70 -5.32
CA TYR A 523 -4.61 15.76 -5.25
C TYR A 523 -5.11 17.08 -5.86
N ILE A 524 -5.81 17.04 -6.99
CA ILE A 524 -6.43 18.21 -7.62
C ILE A 524 -7.47 18.83 -6.67
N ASN A 525 -8.26 18.01 -5.96
CA ASN A 525 -9.21 18.50 -4.98
C ASN A 525 -8.52 19.23 -3.81
N LEU A 526 -7.38 18.74 -3.30
CA LEU A 526 -6.59 19.45 -2.29
C LEU A 526 -6.13 20.83 -2.78
N GLY A 527 -5.64 20.91 -4.03
CA GLY A 527 -5.30 22.18 -4.68
C GLY A 527 -6.51 23.10 -4.82
N PHE A 528 -7.67 22.56 -5.19
CA PHE A 528 -8.93 23.30 -5.27
C PHE A 528 -9.35 23.88 -3.92
N ILE A 529 -9.25 23.12 -2.82
CA ILE A 529 -9.59 23.63 -1.47
C ILE A 529 -8.74 24.86 -1.13
N LEU A 530 -7.43 24.80 -1.39
CA LEU A 530 -6.51 25.92 -1.17
C LEU A 530 -6.93 27.17 -1.98
N LEU A 531 -7.20 26.99 -3.27
CA LEU A 531 -7.62 28.07 -4.16
C LEU A 531 -9.00 28.64 -3.79
N TYR A 532 -9.96 27.78 -3.44
CA TYR A 532 -11.32 28.15 -3.09
C TYR A 532 -11.40 28.92 -1.77
N MET A 533 -10.58 28.54 -0.78
CA MET A 533 -10.56 29.19 0.52
C MET A 533 -10.15 30.67 0.45
N TYR A 534 -9.37 31.08 -0.56
CA TYR A 534 -8.95 32.47 -0.72
C TYR A 534 -10.12 33.45 -0.96
N PRO A 535 -10.97 33.31 -2.00
CA PRO A 535 -12.16 34.14 -2.16
C PRO A 535 -13.22 33.85 -1.08
N PHE A 536 -13.35 32.62 -0.62
CA PHE A 536 -14.39 32.24 0.35
C PHE A 536 -14.18 32.93 1.71
N THR A 537 -12.96 33.01 2.21
CA THR A 537 -12.65 33.73 3.45
C THR A 537 -12.92 35.24 3.36
N LYS A 538 -12.81 35.85 2.18
CA LYS A 538 -13.24 37.25 1.94
C LYS A 538 -14.76 37.38 2.05
N LEU A 539 -15.52 36.40 1.54
CA LEU A 539 -16.97 36.36 1.70
C LEU A 539 -17.37 36.20 3.17
N ILE A 540 -16.71 35.30 3.92
CA ILE A 540 -16.93 35.11 5.37
C ILE A 540 -16.67 36.40 6.14
N LYS A 541 -15.61 37.14 5.81
CA LYS A 541 -15.32 38.44 6.43
C LYS A 541 -16.47 39.43 6.22
N LYS A 542 -16.96 39.57 4.98
CA LYS A 542 -18.10 40.46 4.67
C LYS A 542 -19.37 40.02 5.40
N TRP A 543 -19.64 38.72 5.39
CA TRP A 543 -20.78 38.09 6.06
C TRP A 543 -20.79 38.36 7.57
N LYS A 544 -19.63 38.32 8.23
CA LYS A 544 -19.55 38.55 9.68
C LYS A 544 -20.04 39.95 10.09
N GLY A 545 -19.90 40.96 9.22
CA GLY A 545 -20.35 42.34 9.45
C GLY A 545 -21.86 42.57 9.29
N ILE A 546 -22.62 41.55 8.87
CA ILE A 546 -24.08 41.63 8.75
C ILE A 546 -24.73 41.64 10.16
N ALA A 547 -25.83 42.36 10.33
CA ALA A 547 -26.55 42.42 11.61
C ALA A 547 -27.02 41.02 12.08
N GLU A 548 -26.88 40.75 13.37
CA GLU A 548 -27.53 39.59 14.00
C GLU A 548 -29.04 39.88 14.09
N ALA A 549 -29.86 38.88 13.74
CA ALA A 549 -31.33 39.00 13.66
C ALA A 549 -31.94 39.02 15.05
#